data_AF-A0A9Q8LD40-F1
#
_entry.id   AF-A0A9Q8LD40-F1
#
_cell.length_a   1.000
_cell.length_b   1.000
_cell.length_c   1.000
_cell.angle_alpha   90.00
_cell.angle_beta   90.00
_cell.angle_gamma   90.00
#
_symmetry.space_group_name_H-M   'P 1'
#
loop_
_entity.id
_entity.type
_entity.pdbx_description
1 polymer ?
#
loop_
_entity_poly.entity_id
_entity_poly.type
_entity_poly.pdbx_seq_one_letter_code
_entity_poly.pdbx_strand_id
1 'polypeptide(L)'
;MTSLNDLRTRLSQAERKAESRKEAWEQAQNAEEEARNECFMDPSDEQWTQARRATRRAFLEVDDALKKVRLIRLEIAQRLMSMPWADDIEENWEAYGTAPPTGSRFTSASSSSRRRVPAAPTARPTVTSFQAKIDQWRVDCEAAFADYANIKVFPAPPTDTKCFKQACRVEKRALTACRCQIRHAFSSVPGLDFKKERIAWHPDRFSPCPKGKEEFQAMAKEVFVVVDWMYRQW
;
A
#
# COMPACT_ATOMS: atom_id res chain seq x y z
N MET A 1 -27.05 -7.96 -27.69
CA MET A 1 -25.66 -7.80 -27.23
C MET A 1 -25.47 -6.39 -26.71
N THR A 2 -24.97 -6.20 -25.49
CA THR A 2 -24.68 -4.86 -24.93
C THR A 2 -23.57 -4.18 -25.73
N SER A 3 -23.73 -2.93 -26.13
CA SER A 3 -22.68 -2.18 -26.86
C SER A 3 -21.53 -1.78 -25.94
N LEU A 4 -20.33 -1.55 -26.49
CA LEU A 4 -19.20 -1.01 -25.72
C LEU A 4 -19.52 0.41 -25.18
N ASN A 5 -20.33 1.18 -25.91
CA ASN A 5 -20.82 2.49 -25.44
C ASN A 5 -21.80 2.35 -24.26
N ASP A 6 -22.62 1.30 -24.25
CA ASP A 6 -23.50 0.99 -23.11
C ASP A 6 -22.68 0.64 -21.87
N LEU A 7 -21.61 -0.14 -22.04
CA LEU A 7 -20.70 -0.50 -20.94
C LEU A 7 -19.98 0.73 -20.36
N ARG A 8 -19.51 1.65 -21.21
CA ARG A 8 -18.92 2.92 -20.76
C ARG A 8 -19.92 3.78 -20.00
N THR A 9 -21.17 3.84 -20.46
CA THR A 9 -22.24 4.54 -19.77
C THR A 9 -22.54 3.90 -18.41
N ARG A 10 -22.63 2.56 -18.34
CA ARG A 10 -22.79 1.81 -17.08
C ARG A 10 -21.62 2.06 -16.13
N LEU A 11 -20.38 2.11 -16.62
CA LEU A 11 -19.20 2.43 -15.81
C LEU A 11 -19.32 3.82 -15.18
N SER A 12 -19.61 4.84 -15.98
CA SER A 12 -19.78 6.21 -15.50
C SER A 12 -20.91 6.34 -14.46
N GLN A 13 -22.01 5.61 -14.64
CA GLN A 13 -23.09 5.56 -13.65
C GLN A 13 -22.65 4.86 -12.36
N ALA A 14 -21.92 3.75 -12.45
CA ALA A 14 -21.41 3.02 -11.31
C ALA A 14 -20.37 3.83 -10.52
N GLU A 15 -19.48 4.56 -11.20
CA GLU A 15 -18.49 5.44 -10.58
C GLU A 15 -19.15 6.61 -9.83
N ARG A 16 -20.13 7.29 -10.44
CA ARG A 16 -20.92 8.33 -9.75
C ARG A 16 -21.64 7.77 -8.52
N LYS A 17 -22.20 6.56 -8.63
CA LYS A 17 -22.85 5.90 -7.50
C LYS A 17 -21.85 5.54 -6.40
N ALA A 18 -20.65 5.09 -6.75
CA ALA A 18 -19.60 4.79 -5.79
C ALA A 18 -19.13 6.06 -5.05
N GLU A 19 -18.95 7.17 -5.76
CA GLU A 19 -18.58 8.45 -5.13
C GLU A 19 -19.68 8.95 -4.19
N SER A 20 -20.95 8.91 -4.60
CA SER A 20 -22.08 9.26 -3.72
C SER A 20 -22.15 8.39 -2.47
N ARG A 21 -21.81 7.09 -2.55
CA ARG A 21 -21.74 6.21 -1.37
C ARG A 21 -20.56 6.55 -0.46
N LYS A 22 -19.44 6.98 -1.05
CA LYS A 22 -18.26 7.41 -0.30
C LYS A 22 -18.56 8.68 0.49
N GLU A 23 -19.25 9.67 -0.10
CA GLU A 23 -19.75 10.85 0.61
C GLU A 23 -20.67 10.46 1.78
N ALA A 24 -21.59 9.51 1.57
CA ALA A 24 -22.48 9.02 2.64
C ALA A 24 -21.72 8.30 3.76
N TRP A 25 -20.64 7.58 3.42
CA TRP A 25 -19.77 6.94 4.41
C TRP A 25 -18.98 7.97 5.22
N GLU A 26 -18.44 9.01 4.58
CA GLU A 26 -17.76 10.13 5.26
C GLU A 26 -18.72 10.85 6.22
N GLN A 27 -19.97 11.10 5.80
CA GLN A 27 -21.01 11.67 6.68
C GLN A 27 -21.30 10.76 7.89
N ALA A 28 -21.39 9.44 7.68
CA ALA A 28 -21.61 8.50 8.77
C ALA A 28 -20.41 8.45 9.75
N GLN A 29 -19.18 8.57 9.25
CA GLN A 29 -17.99 8.67 10.09
C GLN A 29 -18.00 9.94 10.95
N ASN A 30 -18.36 11.08 10.37
CA ASN A 30 -18.48 12.33 11.13
C ASN A 30 -19.56 12.21 12.22
N ALA A 31 -20.71 11.62 11.90
CA ALA A 31 -21.78 11.37 12.88
C ALA A 31 -21.35 10.39 14.00
N GLU A 32 -20.56 9.37 13.68
CA GLU A 32 -19.98 8.47 14.70
C GLU A 32 -18.99 9.22 15.61
N GLU A 33 -18.19 10.13 15.05
CA GLU A 33 -17.26 10.95 15.82
C GLU A 33 -17.97 11.98 16.71
N GLU A 34 -19.02 12.64 16.20
CA GLU A 34 -19.88 13.54 16.97
C GLU A 34 -20.56 12.79 18.13
N ALA A 35 -21.21 11.66 17.84
CA ALA A 35 -21.82 10.82 18.89
C ALA A 35 -20.76 10.37 19.91
N ARG A 36 -19.55 9.99 19.47
CA ARG A 36 -18.48 9.61 20.39
C ARG A 36 -18.06 10.75 21.32
N ASN A 37 -18.05 11.99 20.83
CA ASN A 37 -17.70 13.16 21.62
C ASN A 37 -18.81 13.52 22.63
N GLU A 38 -20.07 13.34 22.26
CA GLU A 38 -21.22 13.57 23.15
C GLU A 38 -21.32 12.49 24.25
N CYS A 39 -21.07 11.23 23.91
CA CYS A 39 -21.21 10.08 24.82
C CYS A 39 -20.03 9.87 25.78
N PHE A 40 -19.16 10.87 26.01
CA PHE A 40 -17.90 10.74 26.76
C PHE A 40 -18.05 10.20 28.20
N MET A 41 -19.26 10.19 28.77
CA MET A 41 -19.53 9.75 30.15
C MET A 41 -20.30 8.43 30.29
N ASP A 42 -20.88 7.84 29.23
CA ASP A 42 -21.63 6.58 29.36
C ASP A 42 -21.38 5.61 28.18
N PRO A 43 -20.62 4.52 28.39
CA PRO A 43 -20.35 3.50 27.38
C PRO A 43 -21.59 2.73 26.90
N SER A 44 -22.73 2.84 27.60
CA SER A 44 -23.99 2.21 27.23
C SER A 44 -24.82 3.03 26.24
N ASP A 45 -24.27 4.12 25.69
CA ASP A 45 -25.06 5.00 24.86
C ASP A 45 -25.49 4.32 23.54
N GLU A 46 -26.81 4.15 23.43
CA GLU A 46 -27.47 3.58 22.27
C GLU A 46 -27.19 4.40 21.01
N GLN A 47 -27.00 5.72 21.15
CA GLN A 47 -26.72 6.64 20.04
C GLN A 47 -25.36 6.34 19.40
N TRP A 48 -24.30 6.19 20.21
CA TRP A 48 -22.98 5.83 19.69
C TRP A 48 -22.99 4.46 19.01
N THR A 49 -23.68 3.48 19.61
CA THR A 49 -23.82 2.14 19.02
C THR A 49 -24.57 2.18 17.69
N GLN A 50 -25.62 3.00 17.59
CA GLN A 50 -26.38 3.19 16.35
C GLN A 50 -25.53 3.87 15.27
N ALA A 51 -24.79 4.93 15.62
CA ALA A 51 -23.90 5.64 14.70
C ALA A 51 -22.82 4.70 14.14
N ARG A 52 -22.17 3.91 15.00
CA ARG A 52 -21.17 2.92 14.58
C ARG A 52 -21.73 1.83 13.65
N ARG A 53 -22.97 1.37 13.90
CA ARG A 53 -23.66 0.44 13.00
C ARG A 53 -23.95 1.08 11.64
N ALA A 54 -24.32 2.36 11.62
CA ALA A 54 -24.55 3.12 10.40
C ALA A 54 -23.25 3.28 9.57
N THR A 55 -22.14 3.66 10.21
CA THR A 55 -20.82 3.74 9.55
C THR A 55 -20.42 2.41 8.93
N ARG A 56 -20.58 1.31 9.68
CA ARG A 56 -20.26 -0.03 9.17
C ARG A 56 -21.13 -0.42 7.97
N ARG A 57 -22.42 -0.08 7.99
CA ARG A 57 -23.32 -0.31 6.84
C ARG A 57 -22.87 0.50 5.63
N ALA A 58 -22.61 1.80 5.80
CA ALA A 58 -22.17 2.67 4.72
C ALA A 58 -20.84 2.18 4.10
N PHE A 59 -19.89 1.71 4.91
CA PHE A 59 -18.66 1.10 4.41
C PHE A 59 -18.91 -0.11 3.49
N LEU A 60 -19.82 -1.02 3.89
CA LEU A 60 -20.16 -2.19 3.07
C LEU A 60 -20.82 -1.80 1.74
N GLU A 61 -21.60 -0.72 1.73
CA GLU A 61 -22.21 -0.20 0.51
C GLU A 61 -21.18 0.42 -0.45
N VAL A 62 -20.15 1.10 0.07
CA VAL A 62 -19.02 1.60 -0.72
C VAL A 62 -18.25 0.43 -1.33
N ASP A 63 -17.94 -0.60 -0.54
CA ASP A 63 -17.24 -1.80 -1.02
C ASP A 63 -18.01 -2.51 -2.15
N ASP A 64 -19.32 -2.71 -1.98
CA ASP A 64 -20.18 -3.28 -3.04
C ASP A 64 -20.20 -2.41 -4.31
N ALA A 65 -20.26 -1.09 -4.17
CA ALA A 65 -20.22 -0.16 -5.30
C ALA A 65 -18.88 -0.23 -6.05
N LEU A 66 -17.75 -0.26 -5.33
CA LEU A 66 -16.42 -0.39 -5.93
C LEU A 66 -16.22 -1.75 -6.61
N LYS A 67 -16.74 -2.84 -6.04
CA LYS A 67 -16.77 -4.15 -6.69
C LYS A 67 -17.50 -4.11 -8.02
N LYS A 68 -18.65 -3.43 -8.09
CA LYS A 68 -19.40 -3.24 -9.36
C LYS A 68 -18.60 -2.45 -10.39
N VAL A 69 -17.93 -1.36 -9.99
CA VAL A 69 -17.03 -0.60 -10.90
C VAL A 69 -15.93 -1.51 -11.45
N ARG A 70 -15.29 -2.30 -10.58
CA ARG A 70 -14.24 -3.26 -10.98
C ARG A 70 -14.76 -4.29 -11.98
N LEU A 71 -15.92 -4.89 -11.73
CA LEU A 71 -16.53 -5.86 -12.64
C LEU A 71 -16.82 -5.28 -14.02
N ILE A 72 -17.37 -4.06 -14.08
CA ILE A 72 -17.64 -3.40 -15.38
C ILE A 72 -16.34 -3.10 -16.12
N ARG A 73 -15.28 -2.65 -15.43
CA ARG A 73 -13.97 -2.43 -16.06
C ARG A 73 -13.39 -3.71 -16.63
N LEU A 74 -13.51 -4.84 -15.92
CA LEU A 74 -13.10 -6.15 -16.42
C LEU A 74 -13.92 -6.59 -17.64
N GLU A 75 -15.24 -6.36 -17.64
CA GLU A 75 -16.11 -6.64 -18.78
C GLU A 75 -15.71 -5.83 -20.03
N ILE A 76 -15.39 -4.54 -19.84
CA ILE A 76 -14.88 -3.67 -20.91
C ILE A 76 -13.54 -4.20 -21.44
N ALA A 77 -12.60 -4.54 -20.55
CA ALA A 77 -11.30 -5.07 -20.95
C ALA A 77 -11.44 -6.38 -21.73
N GLN A 78 -12.28 -7.30 -21.26
CA GLN A 78 -12.55 -8.58 -21.94
C GLN A 78 -13.15 -8.35 -23.34
N ARG A 79 -14.08 -7.40 -23.48
CA ARG A 79 -14.66 -7.03 -24.77
C ARG A 79 -13.61 -6.48 -25.73
N LEU A 80 -12.73 -5.60 -25.26
CA LEU A 80 -11.65 -5.02 -26.08
C LEU A 80 -10.66 -6.10 -26.53
N MET A 81 -10.27 -7.02 -25.64
CA MET A 81 -9.41 -8.16 -25.98
C MET A 81 -10.05 -9.13 -26.97
N SER A 82 -11.38 -9.16 -27.07
CA SER A 82 -12.10 -10.05 -27.98
C SER A 82 -12.38 -9.40 -29.35
N MET A 83 -11.92 -8.17 -29.60
CA MET A 83 -12.11 -7.51 -30.89
C MET A 83 -11.04 -7.98 -31.89
N PRO A 84 -11.39 -8.28 -33.16
CA PRO A 84 -10.46 -8.84 -34.15
C PRO A 84 -9.25 -7.95 -34.47
N TRP A 85 -9.33 -6.65 -34.18
CA TRP A 85 -8.24 -5.69 -34.37
C TRP A 85 -7.25 -5.66 -33.20
N ALA A 86 -7.47 -6.44 -32.14
CA ALA A 86 -6.53 -6.50 -31.01
C ALA A 86 -5.15 -7.03 -31.46
N ASP A 87 -5.12 -7.94 -32.43
CA ASP A 87 -3.88 -8.49 -32.99
C ASP A 87 -3.11 -7.46 -33.85
N ASP A 88 -3.82 -6.56 -34.55
CA ASP A 88 -3.20 -5.51 -35.36
C ASP A 88 -2.60 -4.35 -34.53
N ILE A 89 -2.95 -4.25 -33.24
CA ILE A 89 -2.43 -3.17 -32.35
C ILE A 89 -1.11 -3.55 -31.69
N GLU A 90 -0.84 -4.83 -31.45
CA GLU A 90 0.42 -5.25 -30.83
C GLU A 90 1.62 -4.93 -31.75
N GLU A 91 1.43 -4.96 -33.07
CA GLU A 91 2.44 -4.59 -34.08
C GLU A 91 2.60 -3.06 -34.25
N ASN A 92 1.69 -2.24 -33.73
CA ASN A 92 1.68 -0.79 -33.93
C ASN A 92 1.79 0.04 -32.62
N TRP A 93 1.82 -0.61 -31.45
CA TRP A 93 1.97 0.06 -30.16
C TRP A 93 3.33 0.79 -30.02
N GLU A 94 4.39 0.29 -30.68
CA GLU A 94 5.69 0.98 -30.75
C GLU A 94 5.61 2.30 -31.54
N ALA A 95 4.68 2.44 -32.49
CA ALA A 95 4.55 3.66 -33.30
C ALA A 95 3.79 4.79 -32.57
N TYR A 96 2.95 4.47 -31.58
CA TYR A 96 2.17 5.45 -30.83
C TYR A 96 2.80 5.87 -29.48
N GLY A 97 3.90 5.22 -29.06
CA GLY A 97 4.62 5.55 -27.82
C GLY A 97 5.58 6.75 -27.91
N THR A 98 5.89 7.24 -29.11
CA THR A 98 6.84 8.35 -29.33
C THR A 98 6.16 9.58 -29.91
N ALA A 99 5.52 10.38 -29.06
CA ALA A 99 5.70 11.84 -28.99
C ALA A 99 4.49 12.52 -28.30
N PRO A 100 4.66 13.15 -27.13
CA PRO A 100 3.80 14.27 -26.79
C PRO A 100 4.08 15.45 -27.76
N PRO A 101 3.07 16.17 -28.24
CA PRO A 101 3.30 17.40 -28.99
C PRO A 101 4.01 18.42 -28.07
N THR A 102 5.28 18.65 -28.38
CA THR A 102 6.09 19.73 -27.84
C THR A 102 5.44 21.07 -28.20
N GLY A 103 4.89 21.73 -27.19
CA GLY A 103 4.40 23.10 -27.31
C GLY A 103 4.49 23.82 -25.99
N SER A 104 5.63 24.46 -25.72
CA SER A 104 5.69 25.87 -25.32
C SER A 104 7.11 26.27 -24.92
N ARG A 105 7.71 27.12 -25.75
CA ARG A 105 8.91 27.91 -25.46
C ARG A 105 8.55 28.99 -24.45
N PHE A 106 9.26 29.04 -23.32
CA PHE A 106 9.61 30.32 -22.70
C PHE A 106 11.07 30.30 -22.27
N THR A 107 11.89 30.98 -23.06
CA THR A 107 13.23 31.45 -22.73
C THR A 107 13.12 32.63 -21.78
N SER A 108 13.88 32.62 -20.67
CA SER A 108 14.48 33.84 -20.13
C SER A 108 15.69 33.49 -19.27
N ALA A 109 16.81 34.05 -19.71
CA ALA A 109 18.12 33.96 -19.10
C ALA A 109 18.20 34.78 -17.81
N SER A 110 19.06 34.36 -16.88
CA SER A 110 20.04 35.29 -16.32
C SER A 110 21.20 34.57 -15.64
N SER A 111 22.37 34.96 -16.11
CA SER A 111 23.70 34.47 -15.82
C SER A 111 24.21 35.06 -14.51
N SER A 112 24.85 34.25 -13.67
CA SER A 112 25.79 34.74 -12.66
C SER A 112 26.88 33.70 -12.45
N SER A 113 27.94 33.88 -13.21
CA SER A 113 29.17 33.10 -13.16
C SER A 113 29.93 33.45 -11.88
N ARG A 114 30.06 32.49 -10.96
CA ARG A 114 31.07 32.53 -9.88
C ARG A 114 32.03 31.36 -10.07
N ARG A 115 33.28 31.69 -10.40
CA ARG A 115 34.44 30.79 -10.38
C ARG A 115 34.49 30.07 -9.02
N ARG A 116 34.38 28.74 -9.05
CA ARG A 116 34.57 27.88 -7.88
C ARG A 116 35.83 27.04 -8.08
N VAL A 117 36.66 27.03 -7.04
CA VAL A 117 37.91 26.27 -6.89
C VAL A 117 37.63 24.76 -7.02
N PRO A 118 38.49 23.97 -7.68
CA PRO A 118 38.28 22.53 -7.85
C PRO A 118 38.46 21.80 -6.51
N ALA A 119 37.34 21.40 -5.90
CA ALA A 119 37.32 20.50 -4.76
C ALA A 119 37.45 19.05 -5.24
N ALA A 120 38.21 18.25 -4.50
CA ALA A 120 38.47 16.83 -4.77
C ALA A 120 37.16 16.03 -5.04
N PRO A 121 37.18 15.04 -5.95
CA PRO A 121 36.01 14.24 -6.30
C PRO A 121 35.55 13.42 -5.10
N THR A 122 34.60 13.94 -4.35
CA THR A 122 33.84 13.19 -3.36
C THR A 122 32.91 12.27 -4.14
N ALA A 123 33.19 10.96 -4.11
CA ALA A 123 32.32 9.95 -4.71
C ALA A 123 30.90 10.14 -4.14
N ARG A 124 29.96 10.54 -4.99
CA ARG A 124 28.57 10.72 -4.57
C ARG A 124 28.04 9.35 -4.16
N PRO A 125 27.47 9.19 -2.96
CA PRO A 125 26.81 7.95 -2.61
C PRO A 125 25.71 7.69 -3.63
N THR A 126 25.81 6.58 -4.34
CA THR A 126 24.75 6.09 -5.24
C THR A 126 23.51 5.84 -4.40
N VAL A 127 22.47 6.63 -4.63
CA VAL A 127 21.17 6.49 -3.97
C VAL A 127 20.57 5.17 -4.45
N THR A 128 20.71 4.11 -3.66
CA THR A 128 20.02 2.84 -3.90
C THR A 128 18.51 3.07 -3.79
N SER A 129 17.75 2.68 -4.81
CA SER A 129 16.29 2.79 -4.80
C SER A 129 15.69 1.95 -3.67
N PHE A 130 14.50 2.34 -3.18
CA PHE A 130 13.81 1.57 -2.15
C PHE A 130 13.52 0.14 -2.60
N GLN A 131 13.19 -0.06 -3.88
CA GLN A 131 12.95 -1.40 -4.43
C GLN A 131 14.18 -2.29 -4.30
N ALA A 132 15.37 -1.79 -4.62
CA ALA A 132 16.61 -2.56 -4.45
C ALA A 132 16.85 -2.98 -2.99
N LYS A 133 16.45 -2.14 -2.02
CA LYS A 133 16.51 -2.50 -0.59
C LYS A 133 15.49 -3.58 -0.22
N ILE A 134 14.30 -3.56 -0.82
CA ILE A 134 13.27 -4.59 -0.63
C ILE A 134 13.76 -5.92 -1.19
N ASP A 135 14.30 -5.93 -2.41
CA ASP A 135 14.79 -7.14 -3.06
C ASP A 135 15.93 -7.76 -2.25
N GLN A 136 16.90 -6.95 -1.80
CA GLN A 136 17.97 -7.41 -0.93
C GLN A 136 17.43 -7.96 0.40
N TRP A 137 16.50 -7.25 1.02
CA TRP A 137 15.87 -7.68 2.28
C TRP A 137 15.14 -9.04 2.14
N ARG A 138 14.53 -9.32 0.98
CA ARG A 138 13.89 -10.62 0.72
C ARG A 138 14.92 -11.76 0.64
N VAL A 139 16.03 -11.53 -0.04
CA VAL A 139 17.15 -12.49 -0.08
C VAL A 139 17.67 -12.75 1.34
N ASP A 140 17.84 -11.70 2.14
CA ASP A 140 18.30 -11.82 3.53
C ASP A 140 17.30 -12.60 4.40
N CYS A 141 15.98 -12.38 4.21
CA CYS A 141 14.93 -13.13 4.89
C CYS A 141 14.97 -14.62 4.54
N GLU A 142 15.10 -14.96 3.26
CA GLU A 142 15.14 -16.35 2.80
C GLU A 142 16.35 -17.09 3.37
N ALA A 143 17.53 -16.45 3.35
CA ALA A 143 18.74 -17.00 3.94
C ALA A 143 18.60 -17.18 5.46
N ALA A 144 18.03 -16.20 6.18
CA ALA A 144 17.83 -16.27 7.62
C ALA A 144 16.80 -17.34 8.02
N PHE A 145 15.70 -17.46 7.28
CA PHE A 145 14.61 -18.39 7.61
C PHE A 145 14.86 -19.83 7.16
N ALA A 146 15.90 -20.07 6.36
CA ALA A 146 16.37 -21.43 6.07
C ALA A 146 16.89 -22.13 7.35
N ASP A 147 17.51 -21.37 8.27
CA ASP A 147 18.08 -21.91 9.50
C ASP A 147 17.94 -20.95 10.69
N TYR A 148 16.80 -21.06 11.39
CA TYR A 148 16.49 -20.22 12.54
C TYR A 148 17.50 -20.35 13.69
N ALA A 149 18.18 -21.49 13.84
CA ALA A 149 19.14 -21.69 14.93
C ALA A 149 20.40 -20.83 14.73
N ASN A 150 20.73 -20.49 13.48
CA ASN A 150 21.94 -19.76 13.12
C ASN A 150 21.70 -18.27 12.79
N ILE A 151 20.49 -17.75 13.01
CA ILE A 151 20.21 -16.32 12.84
C ILE A 151 21.01 -15.50 13.86
N LYS A 152 21.93 -14.67 13.36
CA LYS A 152 22.71 -13.73 14.18
C LYS A 152 22.11 -12.34 14.21
N VAL A 153 21.44 -11.94 13.13
CA VAL A 153 20.84 -10.60 12.95
C VAL A 153 19.43 -10.80 12.42
N PHE A 154 18.47 -10.14 13.07
CA PHE A 154 17.07 -10.19 12.62
C PHE A 154 16.93 -9.44 11.28
N PRO A 155 16.33 -10.04 10.24
CA PRO A 155 16.15 -9.39 8.94
C PRO A 155 15.02 -8.35 8.98
N ALA A 156 15.28 -7.21 9.61
CA ALA A 156 14.30 -6.14 9.80
C ALA A 156 13.85 -5.52 8.46
N PRO A 157 12.55 -5.25 8.25
CA PRO A 157 12.06 -4.61 7.03
C PRO A 157 12.72 -3.24 6.79
N PRO A 158 13.10 -2.92 5.53
CA PRO A 158 13.76 -1.65 5.23
C PRO A 158 12.79 -0.48 5.42
N THR A 159 13.34 0.66 5.83
CA THR A 159 12.59 1.92 5.97
C THR A 159 13.11 2.92 4.96
N ASP A 160 12.22 3.56 4.20
CA ASP A 160 12.59 4.56 3.20
C ASP A 160 12.50 5.98 3.75
N THR A 161 11.36 6.27 4.39
CA THR A 161 11.03 7.61 4.91
C THR A 161 10.52 7.52 6.34
N LYS A 162 10.78 8.57 7.13
CA LYS A 162 10.26 8.65 8.50
C LYS A 162 8.73 8.68 8.47
N CYS A 163 8.09 7.85 9.28
CA CYS A 163 6.63 7.90 9.41
C CYS A 163 6.21 9.16 10.19
N PHE A 164 5.27 9.93 9.63
CA PHE A 164 4.75 11.16 10.26
C PHE A 164 3.51 10.93 11.12
N LYS A 165 2.93 9.72 11.15
CA LYS A 165 1.75 9.43 11.97
C LYS A 165 2.11 9.49 13.46
N GLN A 166 1.38 10.30 14.21
CA GLN A 166 1.64 10.50 15.65
C GLN A 166 1.51 9.20 16.45
N ALA A 167 0.53 8.36 16.13
CA ALA A 167 0.39 7.03 16.72
C ALA A 167 1.68 6.18 16.59
N CYS A 168 2.37 6.27 15.44
CA CYS A 168 3.62 5.55 15.23
C CYS A 168 4.82 6.16 15.97
N ARG A 169 4.75 7.38 16.49
CA ARG A 169 5.86 7.99 17.24
C ARG A 169 5.84 7.64 18.73
N VAL A 170 4.65 7.41 19.29
CA VAL A 170 4.44 7.16 20.72
C VAL A 170 4.50 5.66 21.07
N GLU A 171 4.25 4.79 20.09
CA GLU A 171 4.27 3.34 20.28
C GLU A 171 5.67 2.82 20.65
N LYS A 172 5.77 2.10 21.78
CA LYS A 172 6.97 1.33 22.14
C LYS A 172 7.08 0.13 21.20
N ARG A 173 8.23 -0.02 20.55
CA ARG A 173 8.48 -1.07 19.56
C ARG A 173 9.85 -1.72 19.75
N ALA A 174 9.93 -3.00 19.40
CA ALA A 174 11.14 -3.76 19.23
C ALA A 174 11.82 -3.43 17.89
N LEU A 175 11.05 -3.18 16.82
CA LEU A 175 11.60 -2.76 15.53
C LEU A 175 11.69 -1.23 15.40
N THR A 176 12.72 -0.79 14.68
CA THR A 176 12.82 0.61 14.25
C THR A 176 11.69 0.97 13.28
N ALA A 177 11.28 0.03 12.43
CA ALA A 177 10.20 0.20 11.47
C ALA A 177 8.83 0.22 12.17
N CYS A 178 7.99 1.21 11.87
CA CYS A 178 6.62 1.23 12.37
C CYS A 178 5.70 0.31 11.55
N ARG A 179 4.50 0.01 12.06
CA ARG A 179 3.48 -0.80 11.36
C ARG A 179 3.21 -0.34 9.92
N CYS A 180 3.21 0.97 9.66
CA CYS A 180 2.99 1.51 8.32
C CYS A 180 4.15 1.19 7.37
N GLN A 181 5.40 1.24 7.86
CA GLN A 181 6.59 0.94 7.08
C GLN A 181 6.70 -0.56 6.81
N ILE A 182 6.40 -1.39 7.81
CA ILE A 182 6.31 -2.84 7.64
C ILE A 182 5.27 -3.15 6.57
N ARG A 183 4.05 -2.60 6.68
CA ARG A 183 3.00 -2.78 5.66
C ARG A 183 3.47 -2.35 4.26
N HIS A 184 4.13 -1.20 4.17
CA HIS A 184 4.67 -0.69 2.91
C HIS A 184 5.68 -1.66 2.30
N ALA A 185 6.64 -2.14 3.09
CA ALA A 185 7.66 -3.08 2.63
C ALA A 185 7.03 -4.37 2.07
N PHE A 186 6.04 -4.95 2.77
CA PHE A 186 5.34 -6.15 2.31
C PHE A 186 4.46 -5.88 1.07
N SER A 187 3.80 -4.72 0.99
CA SER A 187 3.00 -4.33 -0.18
C SER A 187 3.84 -4.04 -1.43
N SER A 188 5.13 -3.72 -1.28
CA SER A 188 6.06 -3.50 -2.38
C SER A 188 6.57 -4.80 -3.02
N VAL A 189 6.26 -5.97 -2.46
CA VAL A 189 6.64 -7.26 -3.03
C VAL A 189 5.51 -7.82 -3.90
N PRO A 190 5.69 -7.94 -5.22
CA PRO A 190 4.65 -8.44 -6.11
C PRO A 190 4.39 -9.94 -5.87
N GLY A 191 3.12 -10.34 -5.87
CA GLY A 191 2.71 -11.75 -5.78
C GLY A 191 3.00 -12.43 -4.44
N LEU A 192 3.18 -11.65 -3.37
CA LEU A 192 3.53 -12.19 -2.05
C LEU A 192 2.41 -13.03 -1.44
N ASP A 193 2.73 -14.26 -1.02
CA ASP A 193 1.80 -15.16 -0.35
C ASP A 193 1.76 -14.87 1.17
N PHE A 194 0.80 -14.06 1.60
CA PHE A 194 0.67 -13.67 3.01
C PHE A 194 0.44 -14.86 3.96
N LYS A 195 -0.08 -16.00 3.48
CA LYS A 195 -0.24 -17.19 4.31
C LYS A 195 1.11 -17.80 4.66
N LYS A 196 2.00 -17.91 3.67
CA LYS A 196 3.38 -18.39 3.88
C LYS A 196 4.17 -17.44 4.77
N GLU A 197 4.07 -16.13 4.51
CA GLU A 197 4.73 -15.12 5.33
C GLU A 197 4.25 -15.19 6.78
N ARG A 198 2.95 -15.35 7.04
CA ARG A 198 2.43 -15.47 8.41
C ARG A 198 3.08 -16.62 9.18
N ILE A 199 3.30 -17.76 8.52
CA ILE A 199 3.97 -18.92 9.13
C ILE A 199 5.45 -18.62 9.36
N ALA A 200 6.13 -18.02 8.38
CA ALA A 200 7.55 -17.69 8.46
C ALA A 200 7.87 -16.71 9.60
N TRP A 201 7.01 -15.70 9.79
CA TRP A 201 7.15 -14.64 10.81
C TRP A 201 6.53 -15.00 12.17
N HIS A 202 6.05 -16.23 12.37
CA HIS A 202 5.48 -16.62 13.66
C HIS A 202 6.55 -16.59 14.77
N PRO A 203 6.30 -15.95 15.93
CA PRO A 203 7.33 -15.79 16.98
C PRO A 203 7.90 -17.12 17.47
N ASP A 204 7.11 -18.19 17.50
CA ASP A 204 7.59 -19.52 17.93
C ASP A 204 8.68 -20.10 17.02
N ARG A 205 8.75 -19.68 15.73
CA ARG A 205 9.80 -20.10 14.80
C ARG A 205 11.19 -19.62 15.24
N PHE A 206 11.25 -18.53 16.00
CA PHE A 206 12.48 -17.96 16.55
C PHE A 206 12.85 -18.53 17.93
N SER A 207 12.10 -19.51 18.43
CA SER A 207 12.44 -20.20 19.69
C SER A 207 13.81 -20.92 19.70
N PRO A 208 14.35 -21.43 18.57
CA PRO A 208 15.67 -22.05 18.53
C PRO A 208 16.85 -21.06 18.50
N CYS A 209 16.60 -19.74 18.36
CA CYS A 209 17.66 -18.75 18.28
C CYS A 209 18.43 -18.67 19.64
N PRO A 210 19.73 -18.99 19.68
CA PRO A 210 20.47 -19.11 20.94
C PRO A 210 20.79 -17.76 21.60
N LYS A 211 20.81 -16.67 20.82
CA LYS A 211 21.08 -15.30 21.30
C LYS A 211 19.93 -14.39 20.89
N GLY A 212 19.49 -13.54 21.81
CA GLY A 212 18.44 -12.57 21.51
C GLY A 212 17.07 -13.20 21.21
N LYS A 213 16.79 -14.42 21.70
CA LYS A 213 15.50 -15.10 21.49
C LYS A 213 14.32 -14.19 21.78
N GLU A 214 14.27 -13.60 22.97
CA GLU A 214 13.15 -12.74 23.38
C GLU A 214 13.02 -11.49 22.50
N GLU A 215 14.15 -10.91 22.11
CA GLU A 215 14.22 -9.76 21.21
C GLU A 215 13.70 -10.11 19.81
N PHE A 216 14.16 -11.22 19.23
CA PHE A 216 13.71 -11.70 17.92
C PHE A 216 12.25 -12.11 17.95
N GLN A 217 11.78 -12.71 19.04
CA GLN A 217 10.35 -13.02 19.21
C GLN A 217 9.50 -11.75 19.31
N ALA A 218 9.98 -10.71 19.99
CA ALA A 218 9.29 -9.42 20.05
C ALA A 218 9.24 -8.74 18.68
N MET A 219 10.37 -8.71 17.95
CA MET A 219 10.43 -8.18 16.58
C MET A 219 9.54 -8.97 15.60
N ALA A 220 9.61 -10.31 15.64
CA ALA A 220 8.77 -11.19 14.83
C ALA A 220 7.29 -10.99 15.12
N LYS A 221 6.91 -10.84 16.40
CA LYS A 221 5.53 -10.57 16.80
C LYS A 221 4.98 -9.29 16.18
N GLU A 222 5.79 -8.23 16.09
CA GLU A 222 5.37 -6.98 15.41
C GLU A 222 5.11 -7.18 13.93
N VAL A 223 6.01 -7.89 13.23
CA VAL A 223 5.82 -8.20 11.81
C VAL A 223 4.61 -9.12 11.61
N PHE A 224 4.48 -10.15 12.44
CA PHE A 224 3.37 -11.11 12.40
C PHE A 224 2.01 -10.43 12.52
N VAL A 225 1.83 -9.49 13.45
CA VAL A 225 0.56 -8.77 13.61
C VAL A 225 0.21 -7.99 12.35
N VAL A 226 1.21 -7.36 11.70
CA VAL A 226 0.98 -6.63 10.44
C VAL A 226 0.64 -7.59 9.31
N VAL A 227 1.39 -8.68 9.15
CA VAL A 227 1.17 -9.69 8.11
C VAL A 227 -0.17 -10.40 8.29
N ASP A 228 -0.54 -10.79 9.51
CA ASP A 228 -1.84 -11.41 9.81
C ASP A 228 -2.99 -10.43 9.54
N TRP A 229 -2.83 -9.15 9.86
CA TRP A 229 -3.80 -8.13 9.47
C TRP A 229 -3.93 -8.04 7.94
N MET A 230 -2.81 -8.00 7.19
CA MET A 230 -2.83 -7.97 5.73
C MET A 230 -3.49 -9.21 5.13
N TYR A 231 -3.20 -10.40 5.66
CA TYR A 231 -3.82 -11.66 5.24
C TYR A 231 -5.35 -11.65 5.40
N ARG A 232 -5.88 -11.11 6.50
CA ARG A 232 -7.33 -11.04 6.74
C ARG A 232 -8.06 -10.05 5.82
N GLN A 233 -7.35 -9.17 5.14
CA GLN A 233 -7.94 -8.20 4.20
C GLN A 233 -7.98 -8.72 2.75
N TRP A 234 -7.31 -9.83 2.47
CA TRP A 234 -7.27 -10.50 1.16
C TRP A 234 -8.26 -11.66 1.09
#